data_AF-A0A158PEP4-F1
#
_entry.id   AF-A0A158PEP4-F1
#
_cell.length_a   1.000
_cell.length_b   1.000
_cell.length_c   1.000
_cell.angle_alpha   90.00
_cell.angle_beta   90.00
_cell.angle_gamma   90.00
#
_symmetry.space_group_name_H-M   'P 1'
#
loop_
_entity.id
_entity.type
_entity.pdbx_description
1 polymer ?
#
loop_
_entity_poly.entity_id
_entity_poly.type
_entity_poly.pdbx_seq_one_letter_code
_entity_poly.pdbx_strand_id
1 'polypeptide(L)'
;MENILKNWKNVSWEDIQLRVDSEIKAIGIRQDEGEERRKVLVEESNKYRENTNKESRKVAIPLIKAFQNEVDHLTLRGKAIEAALIEICSQLITLAVICFSLRFQGNLMSVFTAPSLSMFFFLTVSHILLQAIFPLFHFK
;
A
#
# COMPACT_ATOMS: atom_id res chain seq x y z
N MET A 1 -8.66 -24.89 12.46
CA MET A 1 -9.04 -23.53 12.94
C MET A 1 -8.28 -23.10 14.19
N GLU A 2 -8.07 -23.97 15.19
CA GLU A 2 -7.37 -23.62 16.44
C GLU A 2 -5.95 -23.07 16.25
N ASN A 3 -5.19 -23.62 15.29
CA ASN A 3 -3.83 -23.18 15.01
C ASN A 3 -3.77 -21.73 14.48
N ILE A 4 -4.79 -21.33 13.70
CA ILE A 4 -4.91 -19.96 13.19
C ILE A 4 -5.18 -19.02 14.38
N LEU A 5 -6.18 -19.32 15.21
CA LEU A 5 -6.52 -18.50 16.39
C LEU A 5 -5.34 -18.34 17.37
N LYS A 6 -4.53 -19.39 17.55
CA LYS A 6 -3.34 -19.36 18.40
C LYS A 6 -2.26 -18.43 17.84
N ASN A 7 -2.07 -18.44 16.52
CA ASN A 7 -1.13 -17.55 15.84
C ASN A 7 -1.59 -16.09 15.88
N TRP A 8 -2.89 -15.83 15.69
CA TRP A 8 -3.47 -14.48 15.77
C TRP A 8 -3.34 -13.84 17.17
N LYS A 9 -3.33 -14.64 18.24
CA LYS A 9 -3.08 -14.15 19.60
C LYS A 9 -1.65 -13.66 19.82
N ASN A 10 -0.70 -14.18 19.05
CA ASN A 10 0.72 -13.86 19.20
C ASN A 10 1.16 -12.73 18.26
N VAL A 11 0.24 -12.16 17.48
CA VAL A 11 0.51 -11.02 16.62
C VAL A 11 0.67 -9.76 17.47
N SER A 12 1.86 -9.17 17.44
CA SER A 12 2.12 -7.85 18.00
C SER A 12 1.60 -6.78 17.04
N TRP A 13 0.44 -6.22 17.35
CA TRP A 13 -0.18 -5.18 16.55
C TRP A 13 0.60 -3.87 16.56
N GLU A 14 1.30 -3.59 17.65
CA GLU A 14 2.20 -2.43 17.79
C GLU A 14 3.37 -2.53 16.81
N ASP A 15 4.01 -3.70 16.70
CA ASP A 15 5.12 -3.91 15.76
C ASP A 15 4.66 -3.81 14.29
N ILE A 16 3.45 -4.31 13.99
CA ILE A 16 2.87 -4.19 12.65
C ILE A 16 2.61 -2.73 12.31
N GLN A 17 2.03 -1.97 13.24
CA GLN A 17 1.74 -0.55 13.05
C GLN A 17 3.04 0.24 12.83
N LEU A 18 4.05 0.04 13.68
CA LEU A 18 5.37 0.68 13.52
C LEU A 18 6.01 0.36 12.16
N ARG A 19 5.92 -0.89 11.71
CA ARG A 19 6.45 -1.28 10.40
C ARG A 19 5.70 -0.61 9.26
N VAL A 20 4.37 -0.54 9.32
CA VAL A 20 3.54 0.14 8.30
C VAL A 20 3.88 1.62 8.25
N ASP A 21 3.97 2.30 9.39
CA ASP A 21 4.32 3.72 9.46
C ASP A 21 5.72 4.00 8.90
N SER A 22 6.69 3.12 9.20
CA SER A 22 8.04 3.21 8.62
C SER A 22 8.03 3.05 7.10
N GLU A 23 7.25 2.11 6.57
CA GLU A 23 7.17 1.89 5.13
C GLU A 23 6.44 3.03 4.40
N ILE A 24 5.40 3.62 5.00
CA ILE A 24 4.73 4.82 4.48
C ILE A 24 5.75 5.95 4.32
N LYS A 25 6.57 6.17 5.34
CA LYS A 25 7.64 7.18 5.28
C LYS A 25 8.67 6.85 4.19
N ALA A 26 9.08 5.59 4.07
CA ALA A 26 10.02 5.16 3.05
C ALA A 26 9.47 5.31 1.63
N ILE A 27 8.16 5.07 1.42
CA ILE A 27 7.47 5.34 0.15
C ILE A 27 7.60 6.82 -0.21
N GLY A 28 7.33 7.74 0.72
CA GLY A 28 7.46 9.18 0.49
C GLY A 28 8.86 9.57 -0.01
N ILE A 29 9.91 9.07 0.66
CA ILE A 29 11.30 9.33 0.27
C ILE A 29 11.59 8.81 -1.15
N ARG A 30 11.14 7.59 -1.50
CA ARG A 30 11.35 7.04 -2.84
C ARG A 30 10.60 7.82 -3.92
N GLN A 31 9.42 8.36 -3.61
CA GLN A 31 8.67 9.22 -4.53
C GLN A 31 9.42 10.54 -4.77
N ASP A 32 9.94 11.16 -3.72
CA ASP A 32 10.72 12.41 -3.83
C ASP A 32 11.99 12.21 -4.65
N GLU A 33 12.75 11.14 -4.38
CA GLU A 33 13.92 10.77 -5.18
C GLU A 33 13.55 10.46 -6.64
N GLY A 34 12.39 9.86 -6.88
CA GLY A 34 11.87 9.59 -8.22
C GLY A 34 11.62 10.87 -9.01
N GLU A 35 10.99 11.86 -8.37
CA GLU A 35 10.78 13.19 -8.96
C GLU A 35 12.09 13.91 -9.24
N GLU A 36 13.07 13.80 -8.34
CA GLU A 36 14.38 14.40 -8.54
C GLU A 36 15.14 13.78 -9.72
N ARG A 37 15.14 12.43 -9.82
CA ARG A 37 15.71 11.71 -10.97
C ARG A 37 15.01 12.08 -12.30
N ARG A 38 13.70 12.36 -12.25
CA ARG A 38 12.93 12.82 -13.41
C ARG A 38 13.36 14.22 -13.86
N LYS A 39 13.61 15.15 -12.93
CA LYS A 39 14.13 16.49 -13.29
C LYS A 39 15.50 16.37 -13.98
N VAL A 40 16.40 15.57 -13.43
CA VAL A 40 17.72 15.32 -14.04
C VAL A 40 17.58 14.76 -15.46
N LEU A 41 16.65 13.83 -15.69
CA LEU A 41 16.38 13.30 -17.04
C LEU A 41 15.93 14.40 -18.02
N VAL A 42 15.10 15.35 -17.58
CA VAL A 42 14.66 16.48 -18.40
C VAL A 42 15.82 17.43 -18.69
N GLU A 43 16.65 17.73 -17.69
CA GLU A 43 17.83 18.57 -17.84
C GLU A 43 18.84 17.97 -18.83
N GLU A 44 19.18 16.69 -18.68
CA GLU A 44 20.08 15.99 -19.61
C GLU A 44 19.49 15.88 -21.02
N SER A 45 18.16 15.70 -21.14
CA SER A 45 17.46 15.77 -22.44
C SER A 45 17.61 17.15 -23.11
N ASN A 46 17.47 18.24 -22.35
CA ASN A 46 17.63 19.60 -22.87
C ASN A 46 19.08 19.86 -23.29
N LYS A 47 20.04 19.46 -22.45
CA LYS A 47 21.48 19.53 -22.75
C LYS A 47 21.82 18.74 -24.01
N TYR A 48 21.24 17.56 -24.20
CA TYR A 48 21.40 16.80 -25.44
C TYR A 48 20.87 17.58 -26.65
N ARG A 49 19.69 18.22 -26.55
CA ARG A 49 19.11 19.00 -27.65
C ARG A 49 19.96 20.19 -28.09
N GLU A 50 20.62 20.84 -27.13
CA GLU A 50 21.45 22.03 -27.35
C GLU A 50 22.82 21.69 -27.91
N ASN A 51 23.42 20.57 -27.48
CA ASN A 51 24.83 20.26 -27.74
C ASN A 51 25.07 19.24 -28.87
N THR A 52 24.02 18.85 -29.61
CA THR A 52 24.15 17.78 -30.64
C THR A 52 23.74 18.22 -32.05
N ASN A 53 24.31 17.54 -33.04
CA ASN A 53 24.04 17.79 -34.45
C ASN A 53 22.64 17.31 -34.89
N LYS A 54 22.21 17.68 -36.11
CA LYS A 54 20.85 17.40 -36.60
C LYS A 54 20.58 15.91 -36.78
N GLU A 55 21.52 15.16 -37.35
CA GLU A 55 21.40 13.72 -37.60
C GLU A 55 21.24 12.92 -36.30
N SER A 56 22.05 13.21 -35.27
CA SER A 56 21.94 12.56 -33.96
C SER A 56 20.62 12.91 -33.26
N ARG A 57 20.14 14.14 -33.41
CA ARG A 57 18.83 14.55 -32.85
C ARG A 57 17.65 13.83 -33.49
N LYS A 58 17.68 13.58 -34.80
CA LYS A 58 16.58 12.87 -35.49
C LYS A 58 16.29 11.50 -34.89
N VAL A 59 17.32 10.77 -34.47
CA VAL A 59 17.18 9.41 -33.92
C VAL A 59 16.94 9.44 -32.40
N ALA A 60 17.73 10.22 -31.67
CA ALA A 60 17.69 10.17 -30.21
C ALA A 60 16.51 10.92 -29.59
N ILE A 61 16.02 12.02 -30.20
CA ILE A 61 14.92 12.79 -29.59
C ILE A 61 13.63 11.98 -29.48
N PRO A 62 13.19 11.23 -30.51
CA PRO A 62 12.05 10.32 -30.36
C PRO A 62 12.25 9.29 -29.25
N LEU A 63 13.46 8.71 -29.13
CA LEU A 63 13.79 7.72 -28.11
C LEU A 63 13.75 8.31 -26.69
N ILE A 64 14.35 9.49 -26.49
CA ILE A 64 14.35 10.22 -25.22
C ILE A 64 12.92 10.55 -24.79
N LYS A 65 12.07 11.00 -25.73
CA LYS A 65 10.65 11.26 -25.46
C LYS A 65 9.90 9.99 -25.08
N ALA A 66 10.12 8.89 -25.79
CA ALA A 66 9.51 7.61 -25.45
C ALA A 66 9.91 7.14 -24.04
N PHE A 67 11.19 7.30 -23.68
CA PHE A 67 11.69 6.98 -22.35
C PHE A 67 11.09 7.88 -21.26
N GLN A 68 11.01 9.19 -21.49
CA GLN A 68 10.35 10.13 -20.58
C GLN A 68 8.88 9.77 -20.35
N ASN A 69 8.14 9.44 -21.42
CA ASN A 69 6.76 9.01 -21.30
C ASN A 69 6.63 7.72 -20.48
N GLU A 70 7.50 6.73 -20.69
CA GLU A 70 7.48 5.49 -19.92
C GLU A 70 7.76 5.74 -18.43
N VAL A 71 8.74 6.59 -18.11
CA VAL A 71 9.03 7.01 -16.74
C VAL A 71 7.82 7.70 -16.10
N ASP A 72 7.13 8.57 -16.84
CA ASP A 72 5.92 9.27 -16.35
C ASP A 72 4.77 8.28 -16.08
N HIS A 73 4.53 7.33 -16.99
CA HIS A 73 3.52 6.30 -16.82
C HIS A 73 3.82 5.38 -15.64
N LEU A 74 5.07 4.96 -15.48
CA LEU A 74 5.50 4.14 -14.34
C LEU A 74 5.36 4.90 -13.02
N THR A 75 5.70 6.18 -13.00
CA THR A 75 5.56 7.04 -11.82
C THR A 75 4.09 7.20 -11.42
N LEU A 76 3.20 7.45 -12.38
CA LEU A 76 1.76 7.56 -12.13
C LEU A 76 1.20 6.24 -11.58
N ARG A 77 1.52 5.11 -12.22
CA ARG A 77 1.06 3.79 -11.77
C ARG A 77 1.62 3.43 -10.38
N GLY A 78 2.89 3.74 -10.13
CA GLY A 78 3.54 3.54 -8.84
C GLY A 78 2.83 4.30 -7.73
N LYS A 79 2.65 5.62 -7.91
CA LYS A 79 1.94 6.46 -6.94
C LYS A 79 0.51 5.98 -6.66
N ALA A 80 -0.21 5.53 -7.69
CA ALA A 80 -1.58 5.00 -7.53
C ALA A 80 -1.62 3.70 -6.70
N ILE A 81 -0.70 2.76 -6.97
CA ILE A 81 -0.61 1.50 -6.22
C ILE A 81 -0.18 1.77 -4.77
N GLU A 82 0.82 2.63 -4.57
CA GLU A 82 1.30 3.00 -3.24
C GLU A 82 0.18 3.66 -2.43
N ALA A 83 -0.57 4.60 -3.01
CA ALA A 83 -1.72 5.23 -2.34
C ALA A 83 -2.80 4.21 -1.95
N ALA A 84 -3.19 3.32 -2.87
CA ALA A 84 -4.16 2.27 -2.58
C ALA A 84 -3.69 1.32 -1.47
N LEU A 85 -2.40 0.96 -1.45
CA LEU A 85 -1.83 0.10 -0.42
C LEU A 85 -1.87 0.78 0.95
N ILE A 86 -1.49 2.06 1.02
CA ILE A 86 -1.55 2.85 2.26
C ILE A 86 -2.99 2.93 2.78
N GLU A 87 -3.95 3.16 1.90
CA GLU A 87 -5.37 3.20 2.25
C GLU A 87 -5.85 1.86 2.84
N ILE A 88 -5.56 0.74 2.17
CA ILE A 88 -5.91 -0.61 2.64
C ILE A 88 -5.27 -0.90 4.00
N CYS A 89 -3.98 -0.58 4.17
CA CYS A 89 -3.28 -0.78 5.44
C CYS A 89 -3.91 0.05 6.57
N SER A 90 -4.26 1.30 6.30
CA SER A 90 -4.94 2.17 7.27
C SER A 90 -6.33 1.62 7.68
N GLN A 91 -7.12 1.14 6.71
CA GLN A 91 -8.41 0.51 6.97
C GLN A 91 -8.27 -0.75 7.82
N LEU A 92 -7.29 -1.62 7.52
CA LEU A 92 -7.03 -2.83 8.29
C LEU A 92 -6.63 -2.54 9.74
N ILE A 93 -5.76 -1.54 9.97
CA ILE A 93 -5.37 -1.11 11.31
C ILE A 93 -6.59 -0.55 12.06
N THR A 94 -7.39 0.29 11.42
CA THR A 94 -8.61 0.87 12.01
C THR A 94 -9.61 -0.22 12.42
N LEU A 95 -9.84 -1.21 11.55
CA LEU A 95 -10.72 -2.35 11.85
C LEU A 95 -10.18 -3.17 13.04
N ALA A 96 -8.87 -3.40 13.11
CA ALA A 96 -8.24 -4.09 14.22
C ALA A 96 -8.46 -3.35 15.56
N VAL A 97 -8.28 -2.02 15.57
CA VAL A 97 -8.50 -1.17 16.76
C VAL A 97 -9.95 -1.17 17.21
N ILE A 98 -10.91 -1.06 16.27
CA ILE A 98 -12.35 -1.11 16.59
C ILE A 98 -12.72 -2.47 17.16
N CYS A 99 -12.27 -3.57 16.55
CA CYS A 99 -12.52 -4.92 17.05
C CYS A 99 -11.93 -5.14 18.45
N PHE A 100 -10.74 -4.59 18.71
CA PHE A 100 -10.12 -4.66 20.02
C PHE A 100 -10.88 -3.83 21.07
N SER A 101 -11.32 -2.63 20.71
CA SER A 101 -12.09 -1.73 21.59
C SER A 101 -13.47 -2.30 21.94
N LEU A 102 -14.18 -2.89 20.97
CA LEU A 102 -15.45 -3.59 21.21
C LEU A 102 -15.27 -4.80 22.13
N ARG A 103 -14.12 -5.48 22.07
CA ARG A 103 -13.78 -6.56 23.00
C ARG A 103 -13.53 -6.05 24.42
N PHE A 104 -13.00 -4.84 24.58
CA PHE A 104 -12.74 -4.20 25.89
C PHE A 104 -13.99 -3.57 26.52
N GLN A 105 -14.89 -2.97 25.72
CA GLN A 105 -16.21 -2.51 26.21
C GLN A 105 -17.17 -3.67 26.55
N GLY A 106 -16.87 -4.90 26.12
CA GLY A 106 -17.61 -6.11 26.49
C GLY A 106 -17.58 -6.46 27.99
N ASN A 107 -16.75 -5.81 28.81
CA ASN A 107 -16.85 -5.90 30.27
C ASN A 107 -17.92 -4.97 30.88
N LEU A 108 -18.64 -4.19 30.06
CA LEU A 108 -19.80 -3.38 30.49
C LEU A 108 -21.10 -3.71 29.74
N MET A 109 -21.17 -4.83 29.00
CA MET A 109 -22.41 -5.31 28.41
C MET A 109 -22.62 -6.78 28.77
N SER A 110 -23.31 -6.98 29.89
CA SER A 110 -23.96 -8.23 30.32
C SER A 110 -25.07 -8.71 29.35
N VAL A 111 -24.99 -8.40 28.05
CA VAL A 111 -26.06 -8.69 27.06
C VAL A 111 -25.71 -9.84 26.11
N PHE A 112 -24.48 -10.38 26.12
CA PHE A 112 -24.14 -11.56 25.31
C PHE A 112 -23.95 -12.82 26.16
N THR A 113 -25.04 -13.29 26.77
CA THR A 113 -25.12 -14.63 27.38
C THR A 113 -25.54 -15.72 26.40
N ALA A 114 -25.60 -15.44 25.09
CA ALA A 114 -25.84 -16.44 24.05
C ALA A 114 -24.55 -16.72 23.25
N PRO A 115 -23.94 -17.92 23.36
CA PRO A 115 -22.69 -18.27 22.67
C PRO A 115 -22.80 -18.33 21.13
N SER A 116 -24.00 -18.17 20.56
CA SER A 116 -24.23 -18.17 19.11
C SER A 116 -23.80 -16.87 18.42
N LEU A 117 -24.08 -15.70 19.01
CA LEU A 117 -23.81 -14.42 18.33
C LEU A 117 -22.35 -13.99 18.34
N SER A 118 -21.57 -14.36 19.36
CA SER A 118 -20.12 -14.08 19.38
C SER A 118 -19.39 -14.85 18.29
N MET A 119 -19.87 -16.05 17.97
CA MET A 119 -19.35 -16.88 16.88
C MET A 119 -19.73 -16.29 15.51
N PHE A 120 -20.96 -15.77 15.36
CA PHE A 120 -21.37 -15.05 14.16
C PHE A 120 -20.54 -13.79 13.92
N PHE A 121 -20.23 -13.02 14.97
CA PHE A 121 -19.42 -11.80 14.85
C PHE A 121 -17.95 -12.11 14.49
N PHE A 122 -17.37 -13.14 15.08
CA PHE A 122 -16.04 -13.61 14.70
C PHE A 122 -16.01 -14.17 13.28
N LEU A 123 -17.05 -14.89 12.87
CA LEU A 123 -17.18 -15.43 11.52
C LEU A 123 -17.39 -14.31 10.50
N THR A 124 -18.19 -13.28 10.78
CA THR A 124 -18.37 -12.15 9.86
C THR A 124 -17.12 -11.31 9.75
N VAL A 125 -16.45 -10.99 10.85
CA VAL A 125 -15.18 -10.23 10.81
C VAL A 125 -14.08 -11.04 10.12
N SER A 126 -13.97 -12.35 10.40
CA SER A 126 -13.02 -13.23 9.72
C SER A 126 -13.36 -13.42 8.24
N HIS A 127 -14.65 -13.46 7.88
CA HIS A 127 -15.12 -13.59 6.51
C HIS A 127 -14.90 -12.29 5.72
N ILE A 128 -15.12 -11.12 6.34
CA ILE A 128 -14.84 -9.81 5.75
C ILE A 128 -13.33 -9.63 5.58
N LEU A 129 -12.51 -10.01 6.57
CA LEU A 129 -11.05 -10.03 6.43
C LEU A 129 -10.60 -11.01 5.34
N LEU A 130 -11.18 -12.21 5.26
CA LEU A 130 -10.88 -13.15 4.17
C LEU A 130 -11.29 -12.57 2.82
N GLN A 131 -12.49 -12.00 2.68
CA GLN A 131 -12.96 -11.42 1.42
C GLN A 131 -12.20 -10.16 1.00
N ALA A 132 -11.70 -9.36 1.94
CA ALA A 132 -10.87 -8.19 1.65
C ALA A 132 -9.44 -8.58 1.25
N ILE A 133 -8.91 -9.67 1.81
CA ILE A 133 -7.53 -10.12 1.58
C ILE A 133 -7.45 -11.06 0.36
N PHE A 134 -8.48 -11.86 0.07
CA PHE A 134 -8.48 -12.86 -1.02
C PHE A 134 -8.23 -12.28 -2.43
N PRO A 135 -8.72 -11.09 -2.82
CA PRO A 135 -8.43 -10.49 -4.12
C PRO A 135 -6.96 -10.03 -4.26
N LEU A 136 -6.29 -9.69 -3.16
CA LEU A 136 -4.88 -9.24 -3.16
C LEU A 136 -3.90 -10.38 -3.47
N PHE A 137 -4.30 -11.64 -3.27
CA PHE A 137 -3.49 -12.83 -3.60
C PHE A 137 -3.80 -13.43 -4.98
N HIS A 138 -4.80 -12.90 -5.69
CA HIS A 138 -5.25 -13.43 -6.98
C HIS A 138 -4.81 -12.58 -8.19
N PHE A 139 -3.76 -11.76 -8.02
CA PHE A 139 -3.01 -11.18 -9.15
C PHE A 139 -1.93 -12.17 -9.58
N LYS A 140 -2.24 -12.98 -10.60
CA LYS A 140 -1.29 -13.79 -11.36
C LYS A 140 -1.34 -13.37 -12.81
#